data_AF-A0A6T8FEM1-F1
#
_entry.id   AF-A0A6T8FEM1-F1
#
_cell.length_a   1.000
_cell.length_b   1.000
_cell.length_c   1.000
_cell.angle_alpha   90.00
_cell.angle_beta   90.00
_cell.angle_gamma   90.00
#
_symmetry.space_group_name_H-M   'P 1'
#
loop_
_entity.id
_entity.type
_entity.pdbx_description
1 polymer ?
#
loop_
_entity_poly.entity_id
_entity_poly.type
_entity_poly.pdbx_seq_one_letter_code
_entity_poly.pdbx_strand_id
1 'polypeptide(L)'
;CPRRAAKIATWGAPTLLKITKDVLGGLLVYDFWFTICHYTLHKIQPLYRWFHAKHHETREVRACEQVHLTGVEEVLDVGISILTLNFLRAHPFSRSIYNVIITFLLTELHSGYAFPWSPQMVVPMGLWNG
;
A
#
# COMPACT_ATOMS: atom_id res chain seq x y z
N CYS A 1 -13.07 -28.46 3.77
CA CYS A 1 -13.16 -27.73 5.05
C CYS A 1 -14.42 -26.83 5.06
N PRO A 2 -15.58 -27.35 5.48
CA PRO A 2 -16.89 -26.68 5.32
C PRO A 2 -17.03 -25.35 6.10
N ARG A 3 -16.24 -25.16 7.16
CA ARG A 3 -16.23 -23.92 7.97
C ARG A 3 -15.80 -22.67 7.19
N ARG A 4 -14.92 -22.81 6.19
CA ARG A 4 -14.42 -21.65 5.41
C ARG A 4 -15.44 -21.21 4.38
N ALA A 5 -16.12 -22.15 3.72
CA ALA A 5 -17.18 -21.86 2.75
C ALA A 5 -18.40 -21.18 3.42
N ALA A 6 -18.81 -21.66 4.60
CA ALA A 6 -19.91 -21.05 5.35
C ALA A 6 -19.64 -19.58 5.75
N LYS A 7 -18.39 -19.27 6.16
CA LYS A 7 -17.99 -17.88 6.46
C LYS A 7 -17.94 -16.98 5.22
N ILE A 8 -17.73 -17.53 4.02
CA ILE A 8 -17.72 -16.74 2.78
C ILE A 8 -19.16 -16.47 2.34
N ALA A 9 -20.07 -17.44 2.52
CA ALA A 9 -21.49 -17.32 2.19
C ALA A 9 -22.20 -16.18 2.94
N THR A 10 -21.76 -15.81 4.14
CA THR A 10 -22.36 -14.71 4.93
C THR A 10 -22.09 -13.31 4.40
N TRP A 11 -21.13 -13.13 3.47
CA TRP A 11 -20.75 -11.79 2.99
C TRP A 11 -21.64 -11.25 1.87
N GLY A 12 -22.36 -12.12 1.15
CA GLY A 12 -23.11 -11.74 -0.05
C GLY A 12 -22.21 -11.20 -1.17
N ALA A 13 -22.83 -10.78 -2.28
CA ALA A 13 -22.12 -10.06 -3.33
C ALA A 13 -22.00 -8.57 -2.94
N PRO A 14 -20.79 -7.96 -2.97
CA PRO A 14 -20.65 -6.55 -2.66
C PRO A 14 -21.22 -5.70 -3.81
N THR A 15 -21.82 -4.57 -3.47
CA THR A 15 -22.20 -3.57 -4.49
C THR A 15 -20.96 -2.87 -5.03
N LEU A 16 -21.04 -2.34 -6.25
CA LEU A 16 -19.96 -1.53 -6.83
C LEU A 16 -19.58 -0.37 -5.90
N LEU A 17 -20.56 0.32 -5.33
CA LEU A 17 -20.33 1.40 -4.37
C LEU A 17 -19.54 0.94 -3.13
N LYS A 18 -19.81 -0.26 -2.61
CA LYS A 18 -19.06 -0.81 -1.48
C LYS A 18 -17.62 -1.11 -1.87
N ILE A 19 -17.39 -1.69 -3.05
CA ILE A 19 -16.03 -1.93 -3.58
C ILE A 19 -15.29 -0.60 -3.72
N THR A 20 -15.88 0.40 -4.37
CA THR A 20 -15.26 1.71 -4.56
C THR A 20 -14.91 2.38 -3.24
N LYS A 21 -15.82 2.37 -2.25
CA LYS A 21 -15.56 2.94 -0.92
C LYS A 21 -14.45 2.21 -0.19
N ASP A 22 -14.45 0.88 -0.21
CA ASP A 22 -13.45 0.06 0.47
C ASP A 22 -12.06 0.26 -0.14
N VAL A 23 -11.96 0.30 -1.47
CA VAL A 23 -10.69 0.45 -2.19
C VAL A 23 -10.15 1.87 -2.03
N LEU A 24 -10.94 2.90 -2.34
CA LEU A 24 -10.48 4.29 -2.25
C LEU A 24 -10.20 4.69 -0.80
N GLY A 25 -11.08 4.32 0.13
CA GLY A 25 -10.84 4.54 1.56
C GLY A 25 -9.63 3.77 2.06
N GLY A 26 -9.40 2.56 1.55
CA GLY A 26 -8.23 1.76 1.86
C GLY A 26 -6.94 2.46 1.44
N LEU A 27 -6.87 2.94 0.20
CA LEU A 27 -5.68 3.61 -0.34
C LEU A 27 -5.37 4.88 0.46
N LEU A 28 -6.38 5.72 0.73
CA LEU A 28 -6.19 6.97 1.48
C LEU A 28 -5.71 6.75 2.91
N VAL A 29 -6.29 5.77 3.62
CA VAL A 29 -5.89 5.47 5.00
C VAL A 29 -4.52 4.81 5.04
N TYR A 30 -4.21 3.94 4.07
CA TYR A 30 -2.88 3.36 3.92
C TYR A 30 -1.84 4.45 3.69
N ASP A 31 -2.04 5.34 2.70
CA ASP A 31 -1.09 6.40 2.34
C ASP A 31 -0.80 7.31 3.53
N PHE A 32 -1.84 7.67 4.30
CA PHE A 32 -1.70 8.49 5.49
C PHE A 32 -0.77 7.84 6.53
N TRP A 33 -1.03 6.58 6.88
CA TRP A 33 -0.22 5.87 7.87
C TRP A 33 1.17 5.54 7.36
N PHE A 34 1.28 5.12 6.10
CA PHE A 34 2.56 4.84 5.45
C PHE A 34 3.45 6.09 5.46
N THR A 35 2.90 7.25 5.09
CA THR A 35 3.63 8.54 5.12
C THR A 35 4.17 8.85 6.52
N ILE A 36 3.35 8.70 7.56
CA ILE A 36 3.80 8.95 8.96
C ILE A 36 4.91 7.99 9.34
N CYS A 37 4.74 6.70 9.06
CA CYS A 37 5.69 5.66 9.42
C CYS A 37 7.02 5.82 8.65
N HIS A 38 6.94 6.03 7.34
CA HIS A 38 8.07 6.28 6.46
C HIS A 38 8.85 7.54 6.88
N TYR A 39 8.15 8.64 7.12
CA TYR A 39 8.75 9.87 7.66
C TYR A 39 9.47 9.62 8.99
N THR A 40 8.87 8.80 9.86
CA THR A 40 9.47 8.45 11.16
C THR A 40 10.75 7.63 10.98
N LEU A 41 10.78 6.66 10.03
CA LEU A 41 11.97 5.89 9.69
C LEU A 41 13.12 6.81 9.24
N HIS A 42 12.83 7.83 8.44
CA HIS A 42 13.81 8.84 8.02
C HIS A 42 14.29 9.75 9.15
N LYS A 43 13.38 10.17 10.04
CA LYS A 43 13.72 11.17 11.09
C LYS A 43 14.46 10.56 12.27
N ILE A 44 14.15 9.33 12.66
CA ILE A 44 14.77 8.67 13.81
C ILE A 44 16.02 7.94 13.33
N GLN A 45 17.19 8.51 13.64
CA GLN A 45 18.45 8.10 13.04
C GLN A 45 18.85 6.62 13.27
N PRO A 46 18.57 5.99 14.43
CA PRO A 46 18.73 4.54 14.58
C PRO A 46 17.83 3.72 13.66
N LEU A 47 16.57 4.11 13.48
CA LEU A 47 15.63 3.40 12.61
C LEU A 47 16.06 3.49 11.15
N TYR A 48 16.48 4.68 10.71
CA TYR A 48 17.05 4.89 9.39
C TYR A 48 18.22 3.94 9.15
N ARG A 49 19.25 3.99 10.02
CA ARG A 49 20.49 3.23 9.82
C ARG A 49 20.29 1.72 9.81
N TRP A 50 19.40 1.20 10.65
CA TRP A 50 19.23 -0.25 10.80
C TRP A 50 18.23 -0.86 9.83
N PHE A 51 17.19 -0.12 9.44
CA PHE A 51 16.09 -0.68 8.68
C PHE A 51 15.89 -0.03 7.32
N HIS A 52 16.14 1.27 7.17
CA HIS A 52 15.76 2.01 5.96
C HIS A 52 16.93 2.40 5.04
N ALA A 53 18.16 2.50 5.56
CA ALA A 53 19.31 2.96 4.81
C ALA A 53 19.65 2.05 3.62
N LYS A 54 19.46 0.74 3.76
CA LYS A 54 19.67 -0.23 2.68
C LYS A 54 18.70 -0.02 1.52
N HIS A 55 17.45 0.31 1.82
CA HIS A 55 16.45 0.63 0.80
C HIS A 55 16.84 1.87 -0.04
N HIS A 56 17.58 2.83 0.54
CA HIS A 56 18.10 4.01 -0.16
C HIS A 56 19.53 3.85 -0.72
N GLU A 57 20.15 2.68 -0.56
CA GLU A 57 21.50 2.43 -1.09
C GLU A 57 21.49 2.31 -2.62
N THR A 58 20.41 1.76 -3.19
CA THR A 58 20.16 1.69 -4.62
C THR A 58 19.60 3.02 -5.13
N ARG A 59 20.43 3.78 -5.85
CA ARG A 59 19.99 5.05 -6.49
C ARG A 59 19.12 4.84 -7.73
N GLU A 60 19.08 3.63 -8.27
CA GLU A 60 18.28 3.30 -9.43
C GLU A 60 16.86 2.93 -9.00
N VAL A 61 15.89 3.70 -9.49
CA VAL A 61 14.47 3.41 -9.30
C VAL A 61 14.11 2.19 -10.16
N ARG A 62 14.00 1.02 -9.53
CA ARG A 62 13.66 -0.24 -10.20
C ARG A 62 12.40 -0.84 -9.58
N ALA A 63 11.50 -1.33 -10.42
CA ALA A 63 10.21 -1.87 -10.00
C ALA A 63 10.35 -3.02 -8.97
N CYS A 64 11.45 -3.78 -9.03
CA CYS A 64 11.72 -4.85 -8.06
C CYS A 64 12.06 -4.35 -6.66
N GLU A 65 12.52 -3.10 -6.51
CA GLU A 65 12.88 -2.56 -5.19
C GLU A 65 11.67 -2.41 -4.27
N GLN A 66 10.46 -2.32 -4.85
CA GLN A 66 9.22 -2.37 -4.09
C GLN A 66 9.09 -3.65 -3.22
N VAL A 67 9.72 -4.75 -3.64
CA VAL A 67 9.70 -6.01 -2.88
C VAL A 67 11.06 -6.37 -2.28
N HIS A 68 12.11 -5.56 -2.50
CA HIS A 68 13.43 -5.70 -1.86
C HIS A 68 13.54 -4.87 -0.58
N LEU A 69 12.52 -4.95 0.26
CA LEU A 69 12.48 -4.30 1.56
C LEU A 69 13.19 -5.14 2.62
N THR A 70 13.64 -4.52 3.70
CA THR A 70 13.98 -5.28 4.91
C THR A 70 12.72 -5.92 5.49
N GLY A 71 12.85 -7.01 6.26
CA GLY A 71 11.69 -7.67 6.85
C GLY A 71 10.87 -6.75 7.78
N VAL A 72 11.49 -5.72 8.38
CA VAL A 72 10.77 -4.72 9.19
C VAL A 72 9.93 -3.80 8.32
N GLU A 73 10.48 -3.33 7.20
CA GLU A 73 9.75 -2.50 6.24
C GLU A 73 8.63 -3.26 5.55
N GLU A 74 8.85 -4.54 5.20
CA GLU A 74 7.80 -5.39 4.62
C GLU A 74 6.65 -5.62 5.62
N VAL A 75 6.96 -5.91 6.88
CA VAL A 75 5.94 -6.07 7.93
C VAL A 75 5.18 -4.77 8.18
N LEU A 76 5.86 -3.62 8.13
CA LEU A 76 5.24 -2.31 8.27
C LEU A 76 4.30 -2.05 7.09
N ASP A 77 4.77 -2.22 5.87
CA ASP A 77 4.02 -1.97 4.64
C ASP A 77 2.75 -2.83 4.56
N VAL A 78 2.93 -4.16 4.61
CA VAL A 78 1.82 -5.12 4.58
C VAL A 78 0.93 -4.98 5.81
N GLY A 79 1.53 -4.72 6.97
CA GLY A 79 0.83 -4.53 8.24
C GLY A 79 -0.13 -3.34 8.21
N ILE A 80 0.30 -2.20 7.68
CA ILE A 80 -0.56 -1.01 7.51
C ILE A 80 -1.73 -1.34 6.58
N SER A 81 -1.48 -2.03 5.47
CA SER A 81 -2.55 -2.48 4.56
C SER A 81 -3.57 -3.39 5.25
N ILE A 82 -3.11 -4.37 6.04
CA ILE A 82 -3.98 -5.28 6.79
C ILE A 82 -4.81 -4.51 7.82
N LEU A 83 -4.17 -3.66 8.63
CA LEU A 83 -4.84 -2.86 9.66
C LEU A 83 -5.88 -1.92 9.05
N THR A 84 -5.55 -1.28 7.92
CA THR A 84 -6.44 -0.40 7.18
C THR A 84 -7.69 -1.12 6.70
N LEU A 85 -7.53 -2.25 6.00
CA LEU A 85 -8.67 -3.01 5.48
C LEU A 85 -9.51 -3.63 6.61
N ASN A 86 -8.90 -3.98 7.74
CA ASN A 86 -9.59 -4.44 8.94
C ASN A 86 -10.40 -3.31 9.58
N PHE A 87 -9.81 -2.12 9.72
CA PHE A 87 -10.46 -0.93 10.25
C PHE A 87 -11.70 -0.56 9.42
N LEU A 88 -11.59 -0.58 8.10
CA LEU A 88 -12.70 -0.31 7.18
C LEU A 88 -13.72 -1.46 7.09
N ARG A 89 -13.44 -2.62 7.71
CA ARG A 89 -14.22 -3.85 7.57
C ARG A 89 -14.49 -4.17 6.10
N ALA A 90 -13.46 -4.05 5.28
CA ALA A 90 -13.57 -4.16 3.82
C ALA A 90 -14.09 -5.54 3.41
N HIS A 91 -14.93 -5.59 2.38
CA HIS A 91 -15.42 -6.87 1.87
C HIS A 91 -14.25 -7.72 1.31
N PRO A 92 -14.22 -9.06 1.47
CA PRO A 92 -13.11 -9.90 0.99
C PRO A 92 -12.75 -9.67 -0.48
N PHE A 93 -13.75 -9.50 -1.35
CA PHE A 93 -13.53 -9.16 -2.76
C PHE A 93 -12.89 -7.78 -2.95
N SER A 94 -13.32 -6.76 -2.19
CA SER A 94 -12.68 -5.44 -2.20
C SER A 94 -11.22 -5.51 -1.76
N ARG A 95 -10.89 -6.36 -0.78
CA ARG A 95 -9.50 -6.58 -0.33
C ARG A 95 -8.63 -7.14 -1.45
N SER A 96 -9.14 -8.09 -2.24
CA SER A 96 -8.42 -8.63 -3.39
C SER A 96 -8.17 -7.56 -4.46
N ILE A 97 -9.19 -6.77 -4.79
CA ILE A 97 -9.06 -5.66 -5.75
C ILE A 97 -8.06 -4.63 -5.24
N TYR A 98 -8.17 -4.24 -3.97
CA TYR A 98 -7.24 -3.32 -3.31
C TYR A 98 -5.80 -3.82 -3.42
N ASN A 99 -5.53 -5.09 -3.10
CA ASN A 99 -4.17 -5.64 -3.16
C ASN A 99 -3.57 -5.57 -4.58
N VAL A 100 -4.37 -5.84 -5.62
CA VAL A 100 -3.89 -5.70 -7.01
C VAL A 100 -3.56 -4.24 -7.34
N ILE A 101 -4.45 -3.32 -6.94
CA ILE A 101 -4.28 -1.89 -7.24
C ILE A 101 -3.08 -1.31 -6.47
N ILE A 102 -2.97 -1.56 -5.17
CA ILE A 102 -1.87 -1.01 -4.37
C ILE A 102 -0.52 -1.58 -4.82
N THR A 103 -0.42 -2.88 -5.12
CA THR A 103 0.82 -3.44 -5.67
C THR A 103 1.16 -2.82 -7.01
N PHE A 104 0.18 -2.59 -7.89
CA PHE A 104 0.42 -1.88 -9.14
C PHE A 104 0.94 -0.46 -8.91
N LEU A 105 0.29 0.33 -8.05
CA LEU A 105 0.67 1.72 -7.76
C LEU A 105 2.07 1.81 -7.14
N LEU A 106 2.36 0.92 -6.19
CA LEU A 106 3.67 0.83 -5.55
C LEU A 106 4.79 0.43 -6.54
N THR A 107 4.48 -0.51 -7.43
CA THR A 107 5.41 -0.92 -8.50
C THR A 107 5.63 0.21 -9.51
N GLU A 108 4.56 0.93 -9.88
CA GLU A 108 4.61 2.04 -10.83
C GLU A 108 5.47 3.18 -10.27
N LEU A 109 5.31 3.52 -8.98
CA LEU A 109 6.13 4.53 -8.29
C LEU A 109 7.62 4.18 -8.32
N HIS A 110 7.96 2.88 -8.23
CA HIS A 110 9.33 2.39 -8.28
C HIS A 110 9.78 1.97 -9.70
N SER A 111 8.97 2.18 -10.73
CA SER A 111 9.29 1.70 -12.08
C SER A 111 10.25 2.62 -12.85
N GLY A 112 10.41 3.87 -12.39
CA GLY A 112 11.20 4.91 -13.07
C GLY A 112 10.49 5.54 -14.27
N TYR A 113 9.28 5.08 -14.61
CA TYR A 113 8.47 5.67 -15.68
C TYR A 113 7.64 6.85 -15.17
N ALA A 114 7.58 7.91 -15.98
CA ALA A 114 6.73 9.07 -15.75
C ALA A 114 5.58 9.06 -16.77
N PHE A 115 4.61 8.16 -16.59
CA PHE A 115 3.45 8.08 -17.48
C PHE A 115 2.61 9.37 -17.37
N PRO A 116 2.01 9.89 -18.46
CA PRO A 116 1.25 11.14 -18.40
C PRO A 116 0.00 11.05 -17.52
N TRP A 117 -0.45 9.84 -17.16
CA TRP A 117 -1.57 9.58 -16.25
C TRP A 117 -1.12 9.07 -14.88
N SER A 118 0.18 8.96 -14.61
CA SER A 118 0.61 8.51 -13.30
C SER A 118 0.26 9.55 -12.25
N PRO A 119 -0.10 9.14 -11.02
CA PRO A 119 -0.63 10.11 -10.07
C PRO A 119 0.40 11.19 -9.68
N GLN A 120 1.71 10.91 -9.76
CA GLN A 120 2.79 11.91 -9.60
C GLN A 120 2.76 13.02 -10.66
N MET A 121 2.16 12.76 -11.83
CA MET A 121 2.03 13.73 -12.92
C MET A 121 0.67 14.46 -12.89
N VAL A 122 -0.36 13.86 -12.29
CA VAL A 122 -1.74 14.37 -12.32
C VAL A 122 -2.11 15.11 -11.03
N VAL A 123 -1.59 14.68 -9.88
CA VAL A 123 -1.88 15.30 -8.58
C VAL A 123 -0.99 16.53 -8.40
N PRO A 124 -1.58 17.75 -8.34
CA PRO A 124 -0.80 18.98 -8.22
C PRO A 124 -0.11 19.10 -6.85
N MET A 125 0.85 20.01 -6.76
CA MET A 125 1.59 20.35 -5.53
C MET A 125 2.49 19.24 -4.97
N GLY A 126 2.78 18.19 -5.75
CA GLY A 126 3.68 17.12 -5.32
C GLY A 126 3.13 16.26 -4.18
N LEU A 127 1.82 16.33 -3.92
CA LEU A 127 1.16 15.62 -2.81
C LEU A 127 1.25 14.08 -2.93
N TRP A 128 1.56 13.57 -4.12
CA TRP A 128 1.70 12.14 -4.38
C TRP A 128 3.12 11.61 -4.13
N ASN A 129 4.13 12.48 -4.14
CA ASN A 129 5.52 12.08 -3.98
C ASN A 129 5.85 12.16 -2.48
N GLY A 130 5.52 11.10 -1.74
CA GLY A 130 5.83 10.94 -0.31
C GLY A 130 7.31 10.95 0.01
#